data_AF-G4WZV0-F1
#
_entry.id   AF-G4WZV0-F1
#
_cell.length_a   1.000
_cell.length_b   1.000
_cell.length_c   1.000
_cell.angle_alpha   90.00
_cell.angle_beta   90.00
_cell.angle_gamma   90.00
#
_symmetry.space_group_name_H-M   'P 1'
#
loop_
_entity.id
_entity.type
_entity.pdbx_description
1 polymer ?
#
loop_
_entity_poly.entity_id
_entity_poly.type
_entity_poly.pdbx_seq_one_letter_code
_entity_poly.pdbx_strand_id
1 'polypeptide(L)'
;SHMDRVKNALNAPEKHVIVAMAPSVRASIGELFNMGFGVDVTGKIYTALRQLGFDKIFDINFGADMTIMEEATELVQRIENNGPFPMFTSCCPGWVRQAENYYPELLNNLSSAKSPQQIFGTASKTYYPSISGLDPKNVFTVTVMPCTSKKFEADRPQMEKDGLRDIDAVITTRELAKMIKDAKIPFAKLEDSEADPAMGEYSGAGAIFGATGG
;
A
#
# COMPACT_ATOMS: atom_id res chain seq x y z
N SER A 1 16.25 5.24 7.70
CA SER A 1 15.50 4.17 6.99
C SER A 1 14.01 4.52 6.95
N HIS A 2 13.15 3.82 6.18
CA HIS A 2 11.69 4.06 6.24
C HIS A 2 11.12 3.81 7.65
N MET A 3 11.63 2.81 8.37
CA MET A 3 11.28 2.58 9.78
C MET A 3 11.56 3.79 10.68
N ASP A 4 12.69 4.46 10.48
CA ASP A 4 13.01 5.68 11.24
C ASP A 4 12.09 6.83 10.85
N ARG A 5 11.73 6.96 9.56
CA ARG A 5 10.73 7.96 9.11
C ARG A 5 9.40 7.74 9.82
N VAL A 6 8.93 6.48 9.93
CA VAL A 6 7.69 6.14 10.65
C VAL A 6 7.80 6.48 12.14
N LYS A 7 8.88 6.06 12.81
CA LYS A 7 9.08 6.37 14.24
C LYS A 7 9.10 7.88 14.50
N ASN A 8 9.77 8.65 13.64
CA ASN A 8 9.82 10.09 13.78
C ASN A 8 8.43 10.71 13.58
N ALA A 9 7.66 10.25 12.59
CA ALA A 9 6.30 10.72 12.34
C ALA A 9 5.34 10.38 13.49
N LEU A 10 5.38 9.16 14.04
CA LEU A 10 4.54 8.76 15.17
C LEU A 10 4.85 9.54 16.47
N ASN A 11 6.06 10.10 16.58
CA ASN A 11 6.45 10.96 17.72
C ASN A 11 6.24 12.47 17.44
N ALA A 12 5.75 12.83 16.24
CA ALA A 12 5.57 14.21 15.83
C ALA A 12 4.08 14.61 15.97
N PRO A 13 3.70 15.40 16.99
CA PRO A 13 2.30 15.68 17.31
C PRO A 13 1.56 16.48 16.23
N GLU A 14 2.27 17.16 15.34
CA GLU A 14 1.70 17.90 14.21
C GLU A 14 1.37 17.02 13.00
N LYS A 15 1.84 15.76 13.00
CA LYS A 15 1.59 14.81 11.91
C LYS A 15 0.37 13.96 12.20
N HIS A 16 -0.44 13.78 11.17
CA HIS A 16 -1.53 12.83 11.13
C HIS A 16 -1.06 11.58 10.38
N VAL A 17 -0.67 10.55 11.11
CA VAL A 17 0.01 9.37 10.61
C VAL A 17 -1.01 8.28 10.28
N ILE A 18 -1.20 8.05 8.99
CA ILE A 18 -2.10 7.01 8.49
C ILE A 18 -1.29 5.81 8.03
N VAL A 19 -1.91 4.62 8.08
CA VAL A 19 -1.31 3.39 7.59
C VAL A 19 -2.28 2.59 6.74
N ALA A 20 -1.79 1.98 5.66
CA ALA A 20 -2.55 0.99 4.91
C ALA A 20 -1.75 -0.27 4.62
N MET A 21 -2.36 -1.43 4.80
CA MET A 21 -1.70 -2.72 4.56
C MET A 21 -2.10 -3.31 3.21
N ALA A 22 -1.14 -3.95 2.54
CA ALA A 22 -1.42 -4.78 1.38
C ALA A 22 -2.16 -6.07 1.77
N PRO A 23 -3.02 -6.60 0.88
CA PRO A 23 -3.82 -7.78 1.18
C PRO A 23 -2.99 -8.97 1.67
N SER A 24 -1.88 -9.30 1.03
CA SER A 24 -1.05 -10.47 1.39
C SER A 24 -0.34 -10.37 2.75
N VAL A 25 -0.29 -9.19 3.37
CA VAL A 25 0.25 -9.04 4.73
C VAL A 25 -0.61 -9.79 5.73
N ARG A 26 -1.94 -9.80 5.54
CA ARG A 26 -2.90 -10.43 6.46
C ARG A 26 -2.76 -11.94 6.56
N ALA A 27 -2.30 -12.58 5.49
CA ALA A 27 -2.13 -14.03 5.41
C ALA A 27 -0.75 -14.51 5.89
N SER A 28 0.25 -13.61 5.95
CA SER A 28 1.65 -13.97 6.20
C SER A 28 2.19 -13.52 7.55
N ILE A 29 1.68 -12.43 8.12
CA ILE A 29 2.24 -11.92 9.38
C ILE A 29 2.01 -12.86 10.57
N GLY A 30 0.91 -13.62 10.57
CA GLY A 30 0.58 -14.58 11.63
C GLY A 30 1.65 -15.65 11.85
N GLU A 31 2.40 -16.01 10.80
CA GLU A 31 3.53 -16.94 10.86
C GLU A 31 4.62 -16.46 11.83
N LEU A 32 4.87 -15.14 11.86
CA LEU A 32 5.88 -14.53 12.72
C LEU A 32 5.47 -14.49 14.21
N PHE A 33 4.22 -14.87 14.51
CA PHE A 33 3.62 -14.94 15.83
C PHE A 33 3.11 -16.36 16.17
N ASN A 34 3.56 -17.39 15.43
CA ASN A 34 3.19 -18.79 15.63
C ASN A 34 1.67 -19.06 15.54
N MET A 35 0.96 -18.33 14.68
CA MET A 35 -0.49 -18.48 14.50
C MET A 35 -0.87 -19.48 13.40
N GLY A 36 0.11 -20.04 12.69
CA GLY A 36 -0.08 -20.91 11.53
C GLY A 36 0.11 -20.18 10.18
N PHE A 37 0.25 -20.96 9.11
CA PHE A 37 0.45 -20.46 7.75
C PHE A 37 -0.89 -20.10 7.10
N GLY A 38 -0.96 -18.94 6.44
CA GLY A 38 -2.15 -18.52 5.69
C GLY A 38 -3.38 -18.18 6.54
N VAL A 39 -3.25 -18.12 7.87
CA VAL A 39 -4.34 -17.74 8.76
C VAL A 39 -4.61 -16.24 8.60
N ASP A 40 -5.87 -15.89 8.34
CA ASP A 40 -6.29 -14.50 8.26
C ASP A 40 -6.24 -13.87 9.66
N VAL A 41 -5.35 -12.89 9.83
CA VAL A 41 -5.19 -12.11 11.06
C VAL A 41 -5.47 -10.61 10.84
N THR A 42 -6.28 -10.27 9.84
CA THR A 42 -6.65 -8.90 9.45
C THR A 42 -7.03 -8.04 10.64
N GLY A 43 -8.03 -8.47 11.42
CA GLY A 43 -8.53 -7.68 12.55
C GLY A 43 -7.48 -7.42 13.62
N LYS A 44 -6.60 -8.39 13.89
CA LYS A 44 -5.49 -8.25 14.85
C LYS A 44 -4.44 -7.28 14.36
N ILE A 45 -4.17 -7.24 13.05
CA ILE A 45 -3.27 -6.23 12.47
C ILE A 45 -3.83 -4.84 12.69
N TYR A 46 -5.12 -4.62 12.41
CA TYR A 46 -5.74 -3.32 12.65
C TYR A 46 -5.64 -2.91 14.13
N THR A 47 -5.93 -3.83 15.05
CA THR A 47 -5.78 -3.57 16.49
C THR A 47 -4.34 -3.26 16.87
N ALA A 48 -3.36 -3.99 16.34
CA ALA A 48 -1.94 -3.76 16.61
C ALA A 48 -1.47 -2.41 16.07
N LEU A 49 -1.90 -2.00 14.87
CA LEU A 49 -1.58 -0.69 14.29
C LEU A 49 -2.15 0.44 15.15
N ARG A 50 -3.36 0.31 15.71
CA ARG A 50 -3.91 1.28 16.68
C ARG A 50 -3.02 1.39 17.92
N GLN A 51 -2.62 0.25 18.49
CA GLN A 51 -1.76 0.22 19.67
C GLN A 51 -0.33 0.76 19.40
N LEU A 52 0.13 0.71 18.15
CA LEU A 52 1.40 1.33 17.73
C LEU A 52 1.32 2.85 17.55
N GLY A 53 0.11 3.44 17.64
CA GLY A 53 -0.09 4.89 17.62
C GLY A 53 -0.43 5.49 16.25
N PHE A 54 -0.85 4.68 15.27
CA PHE A 54 -1.36 5.22 14.00
C PHE A 54 -2.74 5.85 14.20
N ASP A 55 -2.96 7.03 13.61
CA ASP A 55 -4.21 7.80 13.76
C ASP A 55 -5.37 7.20 12.97
N LYS A 56 -5.07 6.65 11.77
CA LYS A 56 -6.04 5.97 10.91
C LYS A 56 -5.45 4.76 10.22
N ILE A 57 -6.27 3.72 10.09
CA ILE A 57 -5.90 2.45 9.48
C ILE A 57 -6.80 2.17 8.30
N PHE A 58 -6.20 2.09 7.13
CA PHE A 58 -6.87 1.84 5.87
C PHE A 58 -6.39 0.54 5.23
N ASP A 59 -6.92 0.23 4.06
CA ASP A 59 -6.55 -0.96 3.31
C ASP A 59 -6.12 -0.60 1.88
N ILE A 60 -5.03 -1.19 1.41
CA ILE A 60 -4.54 -0.98 0.04
C ILE A 60 -5.51 -1.58 -0.98
N ASN A 61 -6.40 -2.49 -0.57
CA ASN A 61 -7.44 -3.01 -1.43
C ASN A 61 -8.29 -1.90 -2.08
N PHE A 62 -8.50 -0.77 -1.39
CA PHE A 62 -9.12 0.43 -1.99
C PHE A 62 -8.35 0.91 -3.24
N GLY A 63 -7.03 1.03 -3.11
CA GLY A 63 -6.16 1.37 -4.23
C GLY A 63 -6.12 0.27 -5.30
N ALA A 64 -6.29 -0.99 -4.91
CA ALA A 64 -6.33 -2.12 -5.85
C ALA A 64 -7.60 -2.10 -6.71
N ASP A 65 -8.75 -1.85 -6.11
CA ASP A 65 -10.02 -1.68 -6.84
C ASP A 65 -9.92 -0.53 -7.84
N MET A 66 -9.29 0.60 -7.45
CA MET A 66 -9.02 1.70 -8.38
C MET A 66 -8.04 1.32 -9.49
N THR A 67 -6.95 0.60 -9.18
CA THR A 67 -6.02 0.09 -10.20
C THR A 67 -6.73 -0.79 -11.21
N ILE A 68 -7.63 -1.69 -10.75
CA ILE A 68 -8.41 -2.56 -11.64
C ILE A 68 -9.26 -1.73 -12.59
N MET A 69 -9.95 -0.70 -12.09
CA MET A 69 -10.78 0.18 -12.94
C MET A 69 -9.95 0.89 -14.01
N GLU A 70 -8.81 1.47 -13.63
CA GLU A 70 -7.93 2.19 -14.56
C GLU A 70 -7.27 1.24 -15.59
N GLU A 71 -6.69 0.13 -15.12
CA GLU A 71 -5.95 -0.81 -15.96
C GLU A 71 -6.89 -1.61 -16.89
N ALA A 72 -8.09 -1.96 -16.44
CA ALA A 72 -9.11 -2.57 -17.29
C ALA A 72 -9.65 -1.59 -18.34
N THR A 73 -9.86 -0.32 -17.96
CA THR A 73 -10.28 0.73 -18.91
C THR A 73 -9.21 0.95 -19.97
N GLU A 74 -7.93 1.04 -19.57
CA GLU A 74 -6.81 1.13 -20.50
C GLU A 74 -6.74 -0.08 -21.44
N LEU A 75 -6.95 -1.30 -20.92
CA LEU A 75 -6.99 -2.50 -21.75
C LEU A 75 -8.09 -2.43 -22.82
N VAL A 76 -9.31 -2.03 -22.44
CA VAL A 76 -10.43 -1.85 -23.38
C VAL A 76 -10.06 -0.82 -24.45
N GLN A 77 -9.52 0.33 -24.05
CA GLN A 77 -9.09 1.38 -24.98
C GLN A 77 -8.00 0.89 -25.95
N ARG A 78 -7.03 0.09 -25.48
CA ARG A 78 -6.00 -0.49 -26.35
C ARG A 78 -6.60 -1.50 -27.32
N ILE A 79 -7.60 -2.28 -26.91
CA ILE A 79 -8.31 -3.22 -27.82
C ILE A 79 -9.03 -2.44 -28.92
N GLU A 80 -9.76 -1.37 -28.56
CA GLU A 80 -10.49 -0.54 -29.52
C GLU A 80 -9.56 0.20 -30.50
N ASN A 81 -8.37 0.62 -30.03
CA ASN A 81 -7.40 1.38 -30.82
C ASN A 81 -6.28 0.52 -31.45
N ASN A 82 -6.40 -0.82 -31.39
CA ASN A 82 -5.45 -1.78 -31.93
C ASN A 82 -4.00 -1.64 -31.39
N GLY A 83 -3.88 -1.44 -30.08
CA GLY A 83 -2.64 -1.56 -29.33
C GLY A 83 -2.17 -0.29 -28.62
N PRO A 84 -0.92 -0.30 -28.12
CA PRO A 84 0.12 -1.32 -28.34
C PRO A 84 -0.13 -2.65 -27.59
N PHE A 85 0.24 -3.77 -28.23
CA PHE A 85 0.13 -5.13 -27.68
C PHE A 85 1.45 -5.92 -27.75
N PRO A 86 1.67 -6.91 -26.84
CA PRO A 86 0.82 -7.26 -25.70
C PRO A 86 0.82 -6.16 -24.61
N MET A 87 -0.26 -6.02 -23.83
CA MET A 87 -0.26 -5.11 -22.68
C MET A 87 0.35 -5.81 -21.47
N PHE A 88 1.30 -5.16 -20.80
CA PHE A 88 1.94 -5.65 -19.58
C PHE A 88 1.46 -4.85 -18.38
N THR A 89 1.27 -5.50 -17.24
CA THR A 89 0.91 -4.81 -16.00
C THR A 89 2.09 -4.00 -15.45
N SER A 90 1.79 -2.97 -14.66
CA SER A 90 2.78 -2.02 -14.10
C SER A 90 2.87 -2.05 -12.57
N CYS A 91 2.05 -2.85 -11.89
CA CYS A 91 1.89 -2.82 -10.43
C CYS A 91 3.11 -3.35 -9.64
N CYS A 92 3.95 -4.18 -10.27
CA CYS A 92 5.16 -4.74 -9.69
C CYS A 92 6.38 -3.85 -10.00
N PRO A 93 6.93 -3.12 -9.01
CA PRO A 93 8.06 -2.22 -9.27
C PRO A 93 9.35 -2.96 -9.63
N GLY A 94 9.49 -4.23 -9.25
CA GLY A 94 10.61 -5.07 -9.69
C GLY A 94 10.58 -5.29 -11.20
N TRP A 95 9.39 -5.57 -11.75
CA TRP A 95 9.17 -5.72 -13.19
C TRP A 95 9.36 -4.39 -13.93
N VAL A 96 8.74 -3.31 -13.47
CA VAL A 96 8.90 -1.99 -14.10
C VAL A 96 10.37 -1.59 -14.18
N ARG A 97 11.14 -1.76 -13.09
CA ARG A 97 12.57 -1.47 -13.09
C ARG A 97 13.37 -2.38 -14.03
N GLN A 98 12.96 -3.64 -14.19
CA GLN A 98 13.58 -4.56 -15.14
C GLN A 98 13.32 -4.11 -16.58
N ALA A 99 12.08 -3.74 -16.91
CA ALA A 99 11.72 -3.21 -18.22
C ALA A 99 12.49 -1.92 -18.54
N GLU A 100 12.54 -0.97 -17.62
CA GLU A 100 13.28 0.30 -17.76
C GLU A 100 14.78 0.09 -18.05
N ASN A 101 15.41 -0.90 -17.41
CA ASN A 101 16.85 -1.12 -17.52
C ASN A 101 17.26 -2.04 -18.68
N TYR A 102 16.45 -3.04 -18.99
CA TYR A 102 16.85 -4.15 -19.87
C TYR A 102 15.96 -4.33 -21.11
N TYR A 103 14.73 -3.80 -21.09
CA TYR A 103 13.77 -3.95 -22.17
C TYR A 103 13.06 -2.61 -22.48
N PRO A 104 13.80 -1.52 -22.77
CA PRO A 104 13.21 -0.21 -23.00
C PRO A 104 12.21 -0.19 -24.17
N GLU A 105 12.34 -1.11 -25.12
CA GLU A 105 11.42 -1.32 -26.22
C GLU A 105 10.01 -1.75 -25.77
N LEU A 106 9.88 -2.33 -24.57
CA LEU A 106 8.60 -2.77 -24.00
C LEU A 106 7.91 -1.69 -23.15
N LEU A 107 8.51 -0.50 -22.99
CA LEU A 107 7.94 0.54 -22.11
C LEU A 107 6.57 1.03 -22.59
N ASN A 108 6.35 1.12 -23.90
CA ASN A 108 5.05 1.49 -24.45
C ASN A 108 3.98 0.40 -24.23
N ASN A 109 4.40 -0.83 -23.95
CA ASN A 109 3.52 -1.95 -23.68
C ASN A 109 3.12 -2.03 -22.20
N LEU A 110 3.84 -1.37 -21.28
CA LEU A 110 3.45 -1.26 -19.88
C LEU A 110 2.16 -0.45 -19.74
N SER A 111 1.30 -0.89 -18.83
CA SER A 111 0.15 -0.14 -18.32
C SER A 111 0.60 1.21 -17.77
N SER A 112 -0.17 2.26 -18.07
CA SER A 112 0.06 3.61 -17.54
C SER A 112 -0.53 3.78 -16.14
N ALA A 113 -1.36 2.83 -15.68
CA ALA A 113 -1.90 2.84 -14.33
C ALA A 113 -0.77 2.80 -13.29
N LYS A 114 -0.93 3.58 -12.22
CA LYS A 114 -0.08 3.47 -11.02
C LYS A 114 -0.41 2.17 -10.27
N SER A 115 0.54 1.67 -9.47
CA SER A 115 0.27 0.52 -8.62
C SER A 115 -0.75 0.85 -7.51
N PRO A 116 -1.39 -0.16 -6.90
CA PRO A 116 -2.37 0.07 -5.82
C PRO A 116 -1.85 0.93 -4.67
N GLN A 117 -0.57 0.73 -4.30
CA GLN A 117 0.10 1.55 -3.29
C GLN A 117 0.12 3.02 -3.71
N GLN A 118 0.49 3.31 -4.96
CA GLN A 118 0.67 4.68 -5.41
C GLN A 118 -0.66 5.37 -5.69
N ILE A 119 -1.67 4.64 -6.18
CA ILE A 119 -3.03 5.17 -6.27
C ILE A 119 -3.57 5.52 -4.88
N PHE A 120 -3.39 4.61 -3.91
CA PHE A 120 -3.75 4.86 -2.52
C PHE A 120 -3.00 6.09 -1.96
N GLY A 121 -1.69 6.22 -2.24
CA GLY A 121 -0.89 7.36 -1.82
C GLY A 121 -1.36 8.69 -2.42
N THR A 122 -1.69 8.71 -3.71
CA THR A 122 -2.28 9.90 -4.31
C THR A 122 -3.62 10.25 -3.66
N ALA A 123 -4.49 9.26 -3.42
CA ALA A 123 -5.78 9.49 -2.74
C ALA A 123 -5.59 9.98 -1.29
N SER A 124 -4.56 9.50 -0.58
CA SER A 124 -4.30 9.90 0.80
C SER A 124 -3.79 11.33 0.94
N LYS A 125 -3.26 11.92 -0.12
CA LYS A 125 -2.83 13.33 -0.17
C LYS A 125 -3.84 14.28 -0.81
N THR A 126 -4.88 13.74 -1.45
CA THR A 126 -5.86 14.56 -2.21
C THR A 126 -7.27 14.37 -1.68
N TYR A 127 -7.84 13.18 -1.88
CA TYR A 127 -9.18 12.82 -1.46
C TYR A 127 -9.33 12.83 0.07
N TYR A 128 -8.47 12.09 0.79
CA TYR A 128 -8.60 11.95 2.24
C TYR A 128 -8.57 13.29 2.99
N PRO A 129 -7.59 14.18 2.77
CA PRO A 129 -7.56 15.49 3.44
C PRO A 129 -8.81 16.35 3.12
N SER A 130 -9.35 16.23 1.90
CA SER A 130 -10.56 16.98 1.49
C SER A 130 -11.81 16.61 2.29
N ILE A 131 -11.96 15.34 2.67
CA ILE A 131 -13.12 14.86 3.43
C ILE A 131 -12.89 14.92 4.94
N SER A 132 -11.63 14.92 5.39
CA SER A 132 -11.26 14.94 6.81
C SER A 132 -10.93 16.35 7.34
N GLY A 133 -10.89 17.36 6.47
CA GLY A 133 -10.53 18.73 6.85
C GLY A 133 -9.08 18.90 7.30
N LEU A 134 -8.17 18.08 6.75
CA LEU A 134 -6.74 18.12 7.08
C LEU A 134 -5.94 18.88 6.02
N ASP A 135 -4.81 19.47 6.40
CA ASP A 135 -3.80 19.92 5.44
C ASP A 135 -3.06 18.68 4.90
N PRO A 136 -3.01 18.47 3.57
CA PRO A 136 -2.22 17.39 2.95
C PRO A 136 -0.77 17.28 3.44
N LYS A 137 -0.14 18.41 3.81
CA LYS A 137 1.24 18.45 4.35
C LYS A 137 1.39 17.80 5.72
N ASN A 138 0.29 17.72 6.48
CA ASN A 138 0.28 17.13 7.80
C ASN A 138 -0.04 15.63 7.76
N VAL A 139 -0.64 15.13 6.68
CA VAL A 139 -0.86 13.70 6.50
C VAL A 139 0.49 13.02 6.21
N PHE A 140 0.86 12.04 7.03
CA PHE A 140 2.01 11.17 6.81
C PHE A 140 1.52 9.77 6.46
N THR A 141 1.79 9.31 5.25
CA THR A 141 1.24 8.08 4.69
C THR A 141 2.24 6.93 4.77
N VAL A 142 1.89 5.92 5.55
CA VAL A 142 2.66 4.69 5.72
C VAL A 142 1.95 3.55 5.00
N THR A 143 2.71 2.68 4.36
CA THR A 143 2.15 1.43 3.82
C THR A 143 2.89 0.21 4.32
N VAL A 144 2.15 -0.88 4.56
CA VAL A 144 2.69 -2.18 4.94
C VAL A 144 2.65 -3.09 3.73
N MET A 145 3.82 -3.49 3.24
CA MET A 145 3.96 -4.22 1.98
C MET A 145 4.75 -5.52 2.16
N PRO A 146 4.43 -6.59 1.42
CA PRO A 146 5.23 -7.82 1.46
C PRO A 146 6.58 -7.69 0.74
N CYS A 147 6.80 -6.61 -0.02
CA CYS A 147 7.89 -6.47 -0.97
C CYS A 147 8.82 -5.28 -0.61
N THR A 148 10.13 -5.50 -0.65
CA THR A 148 11.11 -4.42 -0.45
C THR A 148 11.17 -3.44 -1.62
N SER A 149 10.88 -3.88 -2.84
CA SER A 149 10.86 -3.03 -4.03
C SER A 149 9.78 -1.94 -3.98
N LYS A 150 8.76 -2.10 -3.12
CA LYS A 150 7.77 -1.05 -2.86
C LYS A 150 8.35 0.20 -2.17
N LYS A 151 9.44 0.05 -1.40
CA LYS A 151 10.22 1.18 -0.87
C LYS A 151 10.86 1.99 -2.00
N PHE A 152 11.46 1.29 -2.96
CA PHE A 152 12.03 1.91 -4.16
C PHE A 152 10.95 2.65 -4.96
N GLU A 153 9.79 2.03 -5.15
CA GLU A 153 8.66 2.67 -5.82
C GLU A 153 8.20 3.96 -5.13
N ALA A 154 8.06 3.94 -3.80
CA ALA A 154 7.69 5.11 -3.00
C ALA A 154 8.70 6.26 -3.10
N ASP A 155 9.99 5.94 -3.23
CA ASP A 155 11.06 6.93 -3.30
C ASP A 155 11.35 7.42 -4.74
N ARG A 156 10.58 6.98 -5.75
CA ARG A 156 10.73 7.47 -7.13
C ARG A 156 10.38 8.96 -7.22
N PRO A 157 11.18 9.79 -7.92
CA PRO A 157 10.89 11.23 -8.06
C PRO A 157 9.55 11.55 -8.72
N GLN A 158 9.01 10.63 -9.53
CA GLN A 158 7.71 10.79 -10.19
C GLN A 158 6.51 10.54 -9.25
N MET A 159 6.74 10.01 -8.05
CA MET A 159 5.72 9.70 -7.04
C MET A 159 5.62 10.82 -5.99
N GLU A 160 5.75 12.05 -6.50
CA GLU A 160 5.71 13.29 -5.73
C GLU A 160 4.98 14.35 -6.57
N LYS A 161 4.09 15.11 -5.92
CA LYS A 161 3.37 16.23 -6.53
C LYS A 161 3.43 17.43 -5.60
N ASP A 162 3.86 18.57 -6.11
CA ASP A 162 3.96 19.83 -5.35
C ASP A 162 4.78 19.71 -4.06
N GLY A 163 5.85 18.90 -4.08
CA GLY A 163 6.70 18.63 -2.92
C GLY A 163 6.10 17.65 -1.90
N LEU A 164 4.94 17.05 -2.20
CA LEU A 164 4.28 16.04 -1.39
C LEU A 164 4.46 14.67 -2.02
N ARG A 165 5.11 13.76 -1.29
CA ARG A 165 5.23 12.36 -1.71
C ARG A 165 3.88 11.69 -1.58
N ASP A 166 3.53 10.87 -2.57
CA ASP A 166 2.33 10.02 -2.50
C ASP A 166 2.42 9.10 -1.26
N ILE A 167 3.60 8.51 -1.02
CA ILE A 167 3.89 7.62 0.11
C ILE A 167 5.16 8.07 0.85
N ASP A 168 5.03 8.42 2.12
CA ASP A 168 6.16 8.89 2.93
C ASP A 168 7.05 7.75 3.42
N ALA A 169 6.43 6.62 3.79
CA ALA A 169 7.13 5.45 4.26
C ALA A 169 6.49 4.12 3.85
N VAL A 170 7.32 3.11 3.61
CA VAL A 170 6.89 1.73 3.40
C VAL A 170 7.61 0.87 4.41
N ILE A 171 6.87 0.05 5.14
CA ILE A 171 7.41 -0.98 6.04
C ILE A 171 7.02 -2.36 5.53
N THR A 172 7.89 -3.33 5.72
CA THR A 172 7.64 -4.71 5.32
C THR A 172 6.85 -5.47 6.39
N THR A 173 6.26 -6.61 6.02
CA THR A 173 5.64 -7.55 6.99
C THR A 173 6.56 -7.87 8.17
N ARG A 174 7.86 -8.10 7.90
CA ARG A 174 8.87 -8.38 8.94
C ARG A 174 9.15 -7.16 9.82
N GLU A 175 9.19 -5.97 9.24
CA GLU A 175 9.38 -4.72 9.97
C GLU A 175 8.18 -4.39 10.86
N LEU A 176 6.94 -4.58 10.36
CA LEU A 176 5.74 -4.46 11.18
C LEU A 176 5.77 -5.46 12.34
N ALA A 177 6.07 -6.73 12.08
CA ALA A 177 6.19 -7.74 13.14
C ALA A 177 7.27 -7.36 14.17
N LYS A 178 8.38 -6.76 13.74
CA LYS A 178 9.39 -6.22 14.65
C LYS A 178 8.84 -5.07 15.49
N MET A 179 8.11 -4.12 14.91
CA MET A 179 7.49 -3.02 15.66
C MET A 179 6.54 -3.55 16.74
N ILE A 180 5.69 -4.52 16.41
CA ILE A 180 4.74 -5.15 17.34
C ILE A 180 5.50 -5.84 18.49
N LYS A 181 6.57 -6.58 18.18
CA LYS A 181 7.40 -7.26 19.19
C LYS A 181 8.16 -6.28 20.08
N ASP A 182 8.75 -5.24 19.50
CA ASP A 182 9.48 -4.20 20.23
C ASP A 182 8.54 -3.42 21.18
N ALA A 183 7.29 -3.20 20.77
CA ALA A 183 6.23 -2.61 21.58
C ALA A 183 5.62 -3.56 22.63
N LYS A 184 6.06 -4.83 22.67
CA LYS A 184 5.57 -5.88 23.58
C LYS A 184 4.06 -6.12 23.47
N ILE A 185 3.49 -5.90 22.29
CA ILE A 185 2.07 -6.13 22.03
C ILE A 185 1.83 -7.65 21.90
N PRO A 186 0.92 -8.24 22.70
CA PRO A 186 0.63 -9.67 22.65
C PRO A 186 -0.27 -10.00 21.44
N PHE A 187 0.27 -9.91 20.22
CA PHE A 187 -0.46 -9.97 18.95
C PHE A 187 -1.50 -11.10 18.85
N ALA A 188 -1.11 -12.33 19.19
CA ALA A 188 -1.99 -13.50 19.10
C ALA A 188 -3.21 -13.44 20.04
N LYS A 189 -3.18 -12.57 21.07
CA LYS A 189 -4.26 -12.36 22.04
C LYS A 189 -5.06 -11.08 21.78
N LEU A 190 -4.78 -10.38 20.68
CA LEU A 190 -5.53 -9.17 20.35
C LEU A 190 -6.94 -9.55 19.90
N GLU A 191 -7.90 -8.76 20.35
CA GLU A 191 -9.23 -8.73 19.75
C GLU A 191 -9.16 -8.15 18.34
N ASP A 192 -10.09 -8.56 17.49
CA ASP A 192 -10.20 -8.03 16.15
C ASP A 192 -10.81 -6.63 16.19
N SER A 193 -10.34 -5.76 15.29
CA SER A 193 -10.99 -4.49 14.99
C SER A 193 -11.12 -4.33 13.47
N GLU A 194 -11.71 -3.24 13.02
CA GLU A 194 -11.97 -2.98 11.60
C GLU A 194 -11.03 -1.89 11.05
N ALA A 195 -10.93 -1.75 9.74
CA ALA A 195 -10.31 -0.57 9.14
C ALA A 195 -11.18 0.68 9.42
N ASP A 196 -10.56 1.85 9.39
CA ASP A 196 -11.27 3.12 9.44
C ASP A 196 -12.05 3.37 8.13
N PRO A 197 -13.22 4.03 8.22
CA PRO A 197 -14.05 4.33 7.05
C PRO A 197 -13.38 5.31 6.08
N ALA A 198 -13.96 5.46 4.88
CA ALA A 198 -13.51 6.26 3.73
C ALA A 198 -12.48 5.62 2.79
N MET A 199 -11.46 4.93 3.31
CA MET A 199 -10.46 4.22 2.49
C MET A 199 -10.17 2.81 3.02
N GLY A 200 -11.07 2.27 3.85
CA GLY A 200 -11.00 0.92 4.42
C GLY A 200 -11.96 -0.09 3.79
N GLU A 201 -12.91 0.36 2.96
CA GLU A 201 -13.86 -0.50 2.25
C GLU A 201 -13.23 -1.03 0.96
N TYR A 202 -13.46 -2.31 0.65
CA TYR A 202 -12.92 -2.94 -0.55
C TYR A 202 -13.76 -4.13 -1.03
N SER A 203 -13.59 -4.46 -2.32
CA SER A 203 -14.17 -5.64 -2.94
C SER A 203 -13.32 -6.90 -2.76
N GLY A 204 -13.91 -8.07 -3.01
CA GLY A 204 -13.15 -9.33 -3.05
C GLY A 204 -12.05 -9.35 -4.11
N ALA A 205 -12.17 -8.55 -5.18
CA ALA A 205 -11.15 -8.44 -6.23
C ALA A 205 -9.91 -7.67 -5.75
N GLY A 206 -10.06 -6.66 -4.90
CA GLY A 206 -8.93 -5.99 -4.27
C GLY A 206 -8.13 -6.94 -3.36
N ALA A 207 -8.79 -7.87 -2.68
CA ALA A 207 -8.17 -8.78 -1.73
C ALA A 207 -7.23 -9.83 -2.37
N ILE A 208 -7.49 -10.22 -3.63
CA ILE A 208 -6.70 -11.28 -4.28
C ILE A 208 -5.35 -10.75 -4.81
N PHE A 209 -5.23 -9.43 -5.09
CA PHE A 209 -4.13 -8.80 -5.85
C PHE A 209 -2.70 -9.17 -5.39
N GLY A 210 -2.55 -9.64 -4.16
CA GLY A 210 -1.29 -10.14 -3.61
C GLY A 210 -0.84 -11.52 -4.13
N ALA A 211 -1.66 -12.23 -4.90
CA ALA A 211 -1.37 -13.54 -5.47
C ALA A 211 -1.09 -13.49 -6.98
N THR A 212 -0.38 -14.48 -7.51
CA THR A 212 -0.26 -14.64 -8.97
C THR A 212 -1.61 -15.06 -9.57
N GLY A 213 -2.03 -14.37 -10.63
CA GLY A 213 -3.32 -14.61 -11.28
C GLY A 213 -4.39 -13.56 -10.96
N GLY A 214 -4.05 -12.60 -10.12
CA GLY A 214 -5.04 -11.70 -9.55
C GLY A 214 -5.42 -12.18 -8.18
#